data_AF-A0A834HLX5-F1
#
_entry.id   AF-A0A834HLX5-F1
#
_cell.length_a   1.000
_cell.length_b   1.000
_cell.length_c   1.000
_cell.angle_alpha   90.00
_cell.angle_beta   90.00
_cell.angle_gamma   90.00
#
_symmetry.space_group_name_H-M   'P 1'
#
loop_
_entity.id
_entity.type
_entity.pdbx_description
1 polymer ?
#
loop_
_entity_poly.entity_id
_entity_poly.type
_entity_poly.pdbx_seq_one_letter_code
_entity_poly.pdbx_strand_id
1 'polypeptide(L)'
;EKNLIVVMMISVAIYSSCSSINKGYYSFEYSIDTNDIVSHHSEEGHEDFAKGYYSFVQPDGRIRSVHYQVDGHKGFRVFVKYRSLTSMPSAHDYLTNL
;
A
#
# COMPACT_ATOMS: atom_id res chain seq x y z
N GLU A 1 45.07 -5.19 -34.40
CA GLU A 1 44.82 -6.12 -33.27
C GLU A 1 44.12 -5.47 -32.07
N LYS A 2 44.59 -4.32 -31.55
CA LYS A 2 43.98 -3.64 -30.38
C LYS A 2 42.51 -3.23 -30.58
N ASN A 3 42.11 -2.86 -31.80
CA ASN A 3 40.75 -2.39 -32.09
C ASN A 3 39.69 -3.50 -31.98
N LEU A 4 40.06 -4.75 -32.28
CA LEU A 4 39.13 -5.90 -32.20
C LEU A 4 38.81 -6.25 -30.74
N ILE A 5 39.83 -6.17 -29.87
CA ILE A 5 39.67 -6.38 -28.42
C ILE A 5 38.76 -5.29 -27.84
N VAL A 6 38.92 -4.03 -28.24
CA VAL A 6 38.06 -2.93 -27.77
C VAL A 6 36.60 -3.13 -28.20
N VAL A 7 36.36 -3.52 -29.44
CA VAL A 7 34.99 -3.81 -29.93
C VAL A 7 34.36 -4.99 -29.19
N MET A 8 35.15 -6.03 -28.89
CA MET A 8 34.68 -7.19 -28.11
C MET A 8 34.41 -6.84 -26.65
N MET A 9 35.23 -5.99 -26.02
CA MET A 9 35.01 -5.52 -24.65
C MET A 9 33.77 -4.62 -24.58
N ILE A 10 33.55 -3.76 -25.58
CA ILE A 10 32.36 -2.92 -25.68
C ILE A 10 31.11 -3.79 -25.88
N SER A 11 31.13 -4.75 -26.80
CA SER A 11 29.97 -5.64 -27.01
C SER A 11 29.67 -6.48 -25.76
N VAL A 12 30.69 -7.08 -25.13
CA VAL A 12 30.55 -7.85 -23.88
C VAL A 12 30.00 -6.99 -22.74
N ALA A 13 30.47 -5.75 -22.59
CA ALA A 13 29.97 -4.83 -21.56
C ALA A 13 28.52 -4.42 -21.81
N ILE A 14 28.12 -4.19 -23.05
CA ILE A 14 26.73 -3.85 -23.42
C ILE A 14 25.79 -5.04 -23.14
N TYR A 15 26.19 -6.27 -23.48
CA TYR A 15 25.39 -7.47 -23.16
C TYR A 15 25.28 -7.74 -21.66
N SER A 16 26.32 -7.43 -20.88
CA SER A 16 26.35 -7.68 -19.43
C SER A 16 25.59 -6.63 -18.59
N SER A 17 25.23 -5.49 -19.19
CA SER A 17 24.64 -4.35 -18.46
C SER A 17 23.11 -4.31 -18.45
N CYS A 18 22.43 -5.40 -18.81
CA CYS A 18 20.97 -5.46 -18.75
C CYS A 18 20.52 -6.55 -17.77
N SER A 19 20.26 -6.17 -16.51
CA SER A 19 19.25 -6.80 -15.68
C SER A 19 19.09 -6.06 -14.35
N SER A 20 17.97 -5.34 -14.21
CA SER A 20 17.11 -5.33 -13.02
C SER A 20 15.88 -4.48 -13.35
N ILE A 21 15.01 -4.98 -14.23
CA ILE A 21 13.59 -4.61 -14.13
C ILE A 21 13.18 -5.09 -12.74
N ASN A 22 12.59 -4.23 -11.92
CA ASN A 22 12.03 -4.54 -10.59
C ASN A 22 10.97 -5.66 -10.71
N LYS A 23 11.42 -6.89 -10.91
CA LYS A 23 10.61 -8.07 -11.18
C LYS A 23 9.97 -8.49 -9.86
N GLY A 24 8.65 -8.41 -9.77
CA GLY A 24 7.90 -8.84 -8.59
C GLY A 24 7.45 -7.70 -7.67
N TYR A 25 7.78 -6.44 -7.96
CA TYR A 25 7.20 -5.30 -7.24
C TYR A 25 5.80 -4.99 -7.76
N TYR A 26 4.88 -4.74 -6.83
CA TYR A 26 3.56 -4.22 -7.15
C TYR A 26 3.11 -3.21 -6.09
N SER A 27 2.24 -2.29 -6.50
CA SER A 27 1.56 -1.35 -5.61
C SER A 27 0.22 -0.97 -6.23
N PHE A 28 -0.82 -0.92 -5.41
CA PHE A 28 -2.13 -0.43 -5.83
C PHE A 28 -2.85 0.28 -4.68
N GLU A 29 -3.79 1.14 -5.07
CA GLU A 29 -4.68 1.83 -4.16
C GLU A 29 -6.02 2.06 -4.85
N TYR A 30 -7.13 1.86 -4.13
CA TYR A 30 -8.46 2.21 -4.59
C TYR A 30 -9.35 2.61 -3.42
N SER A 31 -10.41 3.33 -3.75
CA SER A 31 -11.42 3.79 -2.80
C SER A 31 -12.80 3.63 -3.40
N ILE A 32 -13.76 3.20 -2.57
CA ILE A 32 -15.18 3.16 -2.89
C ILE A 32 -15.84 4.21 -2.00
N ASP A 33 -16.52 5.16 -2.63
CA ASP A 33 -17.30 6.19 -1.96
C ASP A 33 -18.68 6.25 -2.62
N THR A 34 -19.63 5.52 -2.06
CA THR A 34 -21.04 5.52 -2.45
C THR A 34 -21.89 5.80 -1.21
N ASN A 35 -23.16 6.17 -1.42
CA ASN A 35 -24.08 6.57 -0.35
C ASN A 35 -24.06 5.65 0.90
N ASP A 36 -23.92 4.35 0.69
CA ASP A 36 -24.01 3.35 1.76
C ASP A 36 -22.67 2.68 2.09
N ILE A 37 -21.63 2.88 1.28
CA ILE A 37 -20.36 2.16 1.39
C ILE A 37 -19.20 3.13 1.19
N VAL A 38 -18.42 3.31 2.25
CA VAL A 38 -17.13 3.98 2.20
C VAL A 38 -16.04 2.99 2.57
N SER A 39 -15.10 2.75 1.65
CA SER A 39 -13.94 1.90 1.90
C SER A 39 -12.69 2.36 1.15
N HIS A 40 -11.52 2.09 1.73
CA HIS A 40 -10.22 2.37 1.15
C HIS A 40 -9.35 1.13 1.26
N HIS A 41 -8.53 0.83 0.25
CA HIS A 41 -7.53 -0.23 0.28
C HIS A 41 -6.26 0.24 -0.41
N SER A 42 -5.12 0.01 0.22
CA SER A 42 -3.80 0.10 -0.42
C SER A 42 -2.95 -1.09 -0.04
N GLU A 43 -2.16 -1.59 -0.99
CA GLU A 43 -1.19 -2.65 -0.76
C GLU A 43 0.03 -2.44 -1.65
N GLU A 44 1.20 -2.76 -1.12
CA GLU A 44 2.43 -2.91 -1.89
C GLU A 44 3.16 -4.16 -1.45
N GLY A 45 3.87 -4.77 -2.38
CA GLY A 45 4.60 -6.00 -2.12
C GLY A 45 5.75 -6.24 -3.08
N HIS A 46 6.60 -7.17 -2.68
CA HIS A 46 7.73 -7.66 -3.43
C HIS A 46 8.12 -9.06 -2.96
N GLU A 47 8.05 -10.04 -3.87
CA GLU A 47 8.40 -11.44 -3.58
C GLU A 47 7.68 -11.99 -2.33
N ASP A 48 8.38 -12.15 -1.21
CA ASP A 48 7.86 -12.70 0.06
C ASP A 48 7.44 -11.61 1.07
N PHE A 49 7.33 -10.37 0.61
CA PHE A 49 6.89 -9.23 1.38
C PHE A 49 5.59 -8.66 0.82
N ALA A 50 4.62 -8.42 1.70
CA ALA A 50 3.43 -7.62 1.37
C ALA A 50 3.07 -6.78 2.58
N LYS A 51 2.67 -5.53 2.38
CA LYS A 51 2.04 -4.72 3.42
C LYS A 51 0.93 -3.90 2.81
N GLY A 52 -0.08 -3.62 3.61
CA GLY A 52 -1.18 -2.81 3.17
C GLY A 52 -2.07 -2.42 4.31
N TYR A 53 -3.12 -1.70 3.95
CA TYR A 53 -4.21 -1.42 4.84
C TYR A 53 -5.51 -1.40 4.08
N TYR A 54 -6.58 -1.73 4.78
CA TYR A 54 -7.92 -1.41 4.31
C TYR A 54 -8.72 -0.77 5.44
N SER A 55 -9.70 0.06 5.07
CA SER A 55 -10.64 0.63 6.01
C SER A 55 -12.04 0.66 5.44
N PHE A 56 -13.04 0.52 6.31
CA PHE A 56 -14.45 0.58 5.92
C PHE A 56 -15.32 1.03 7.09
N VAL A 57 -16.47 1.62 6.77
CA VAL A 57 -17.53 1.94 7.73
C VAL A 57 -18.29 0.66 8.09
N GLN A 58 -18.38 0.35 9.37
CA GLN A 58 -19.15 -0.79 9.88
C GLN A 58 -20.62 -0.41 10.10
N PRO A 59 -21.52 -1.41 10.24
CA PRO A 59 -22.93 -1.16 10.55
C PRO A 59 -23.18 -0.38 11.85
N ASP A 60 -22.23 -0.40 12.79
CA ASP A 60 -22.28 0.36 14.05
C ASP A 60 -21.83 1.84 13.89
N GLY A 61 -21.55 2.29 12.67
CA GLY A 61 -21.10 3.65 12.36
C GLY A 61 -19.63 3.93 12.69
N ARG A 62 -18.86 2.93 13.15
CA ARG A 62 -17.41 3.07 13.39
C ARG A 62 -16.63 2.68 12.15
N ILE A 63 -15.53 3.37 11.91
CA ILE A 63 -14.58 2.98 10.88
C ILE A 63 -13.59 1.99 11.48
N ARG A 64 -13.52 0.80 10.87
CA ARG A 64 -12.49 -0.20 11.14
C ARG A 64 -11.36 0.04 10.15
N SER A 65 -10.13 0.15 10.65
CA SER A 65 -8.91 0.22 9.85
C SER A 65 -8.01 -0.95 10.21
N VAL A 66 -7.65 -1.76 9.22
CA VAL A 66 -6.81 -2.95 9.40
C VAL A 66 -5.51 -2.71 8.65
N HIS A 67 -4.40 -2.70 9.37
CA HIS A 67 -3.05 -2.64 8.80
C HIS A 67 -2.42 -4.03 8.91
N TYR A 68 -1.84 -4.53 7.83
CA TYR A 68 -1.23 -5.85 7.80
C TYR A 68 0.14 -5.84 7.14
N GLN A 69 0.96 -6.82 7.50
CA GLN A 69 2.27 -7.05 6.94
C GLN A 69 2.57 -8.55 6.93
N VAL A 70 3.07 -9.04 5.80
CA VAL A 70 3.68 -10.36 5.61
C VAL A 70 5.17 -10.14 5.38
N ASP A 71 5.98 -10.93 6.10
CA ASP A 71 7.44 -10.94 5.99
C ASP A 71 7.87 -12.41 6.15
N GLY A 72 8.58 -12.96 5.16
CA GLY A 72 8.93 -14.38 5.08
C GLY A 72 9.52 -14.98 6.36
N HIS A 73 10.31 -14.23 7.13
CA HIS A 73 10.89 -14.72 8.39
C HIS A 73 9.95 -14.61 9.59
N LYS A 74 9.01 -13.69 9.51
CA LYS A 74 8.35 -13.10 10.68
C LYS A 74 6.82 -13.32 10.61
N GLY A 75 6.35 -13.95 9.54
CA GLY A 75 4.98 -14.33 9.28
C GLY A 75 4.04 -13.15 9.05
N PHE A 76 2.73 -13.44 9.12
CA PHE A 76 1.67 -12.46 9.03
C PHE A 76 1.46 -11.73 10.37
N ARG A 77 1.41 -10.40 10.34
CA ARG A 77 1.11 -9.54 11.48
C ARG A 77 0.04 -8.53 11.10
N VAL A 78 -0.86 -8.25 12.04
CA VAL A 78 -2.01 -7.37 11.81
C VAL A 78 -2.26 -6.47 13.02
N PHE A 79 -2.71 -5.25 12.75
CA PHE A 79 -3.13 -4.30 13.75
C PHE A 79 -4.44 -3.63 13.32
N VAL A 80 -5.42 -3.60 14.23
CA VAL A 80 -6.78 -3.12 13.96
C VAL A 80 -7.07 -1.89 14.82
N LYS A 81 -7.49 -0.80 14.17
CA LYS A 81 -7.99 0.43 14.80
C LYS A 81 -9.47 0.59 14.54
N TYR A 82 -10.16 1.17 15.51
CA TYR A 82 -11.56 1.58 15.37
C TYR A 82 -11.67 3.05 15.72
N ARG A 83 -12.30 3.85 14.86
CA ARG A 83 -12.63 5.27 15.14
C ARG A 83 -14.13 5.49 15.02
N SER A 84 -14.70 6.29 15.92
CA SER A 84 -16.08 6.76 15.78
C SER A 84 -16.13 7.92 14.79
N LEU A 85 -17.19 8.01 13.98
CA LEU A 85 -17.45 9.19 13.15
C LEU A 85 -17.89 10.40 14.01
N THR A 86 -18.38 10.17 15.23
CA THR A 86 -18.95 11.16 16.15
C THR A 86 -17.91 11.92 17.00
N SER A 87 -16.60 11.84 16.68
CA SER A 87 -15.58 12.64 17.38
C SER A 87 -15.43 14.07 16.83
N MET A 88 -16.24 14.45 15.85
CA MET A 88 -16.52 15.86 15.56
C MET A 88 -17.57 16.32 16.59
N PRO A 89 -17.35 17.41 17.35
CA PRO A 89 -18.43 17.99 18.13
C PRO A 89 -19.59 18.26 17.18
N SER A 90 -20.75 17.71 17.51
CA SER A 90 -21.94 17.84 16.70
C SER A 90 -22.25 19.31 16.54
N ALA A 91 -22.60 19.76 15.33
CA ALA A 91 -23.14 21.12 15.14
C ALA A 91 -24.38 21.38 16.03
N HIS A 92 -25.05 20.32 16.50
CA HIS A 92 -26.15 20.40 17.46
C HIS A 92 -25.71 20.91 18.85
N ASP A 93 -24.46 20.69 19.25
CA ASP A 93 -23.94 21.12 20.56
C ASP A 93 -23.70 22.64 20.63
N TYR A 94 -23.67 23.32 19.48
CA TYR A 94 -23.59 24.79 19.42
C TYR A 94 -24.95 25.47 19.57
N LEU A 95 -26.07 24.78 19.32
CA LEU A 95 -27.42 25.37 19.38
C LEU A 95 -28.08 25.26 20.76
N THR A 96 -27.48 24.54 21.71
CA THR A 96 -28.03 24.33 23.05
C THR A 96 -27.41 25.21 24.14
N ASN A 97 -26.44 26.07 23.78
CA ASN A 97 -25.79 27.04 24.68
C ASN A 97 -26.21 28.51 24.41
N LEU A 98 -27.43 28.71 23.89
CA LEU A 98 -28.08 30.03 23.74
C LEU A 98 -29.36 30.10 24.58
#